data_AF-D8FY59-F1
#
_entry.id   AF-D8FY59-F1
#
_cell.length_a   1.000
_cell.length_b   1.000
_cell.length_c   1.000
_cell.angle_alpha   90.00
_cell.angle_beta   90.00
_cell.angle_gamma   90.00
#
_symmetry.space_group_name_H-M   'P 1'
#
loop_
_entity.id
_entity.type
_entity.pdbx_description
1 polymer ?
#
loop_
_entity_poly.entity_id
_entity_poly.type
_entity_poly.pdbx_seq_one_letter_code
_entity_poly.pdbx_strand_id
1 'polypeptide(L)'
;MASAIAEIPDRRVQSNLMASAGILAGLVLERDVISRILRRDIMRESVIYQEILQEGIDEGRQEGRQSAMEEIARNLLQENIPLEQIARFTGLSLEVVQSLQS
;
A
#
# COMPACT_ATOMS: atom_id res chain seq x y z
N MET A 1 7.58 19.66 23.38
CA MET A 1 7.90 18.22 23.24
C MET A 1 9.21 18.01 22.47
N ALA A 2 9.37 18.55 21.24
CA ALA A 2 10.62 18.42 20.48
C ALA A 2 11.88 18.88 21.24
N SER A 3 11.80 20.00 21.99
CA SER A 3 12.93 20.51 22.80
C SER A 3 13.36 19.57 23.93
N ALA A 4 12.43 18.84 24.56
CA ALA A 4 12.75 17.94 25.68
C ALA A 4 13.38 16.62 25.21
N ILE A 5 13.06 16.18 23.98
CA ILE A 5 13.63 14.96 23.38
C ILE A 5 15.05 15.23 22.86
N ALA A 6 15.33 16.46 22.44
CA ALA A 6 16.66 16.91 22.01
C ALA A 6 17.71 16.90 23.15
N GLU A 7 17.26 16.98 24.40
CA GLU A 7 18.10 16.96 25.60
C GLU A 7 18.47 15.53 26.07
N ILE A 8 17.91 14.48 25.45
CA ILE A 8 18.23 13.09 25.80
C ILE A 8 19.63 12.72 25.27
N PRO A 9 20.58 12.33 26.13
CA PRO A 9 21.97 12.05 25.71
C PRO A 9 22.10 10.81 24.82
N ASP A 10 21.24 9.81 25.02
CA ASP A 10 21.27 8.55 24.27
C ASP A 10 20.50 8.68 22.95
N ARG A 11 21.25 8.61 21.84
CA ARG A 11 20.70 8.70 20.48
C ARG A 11 19.76 7.56 20.11
N ARG A 12 19.95 6.36 20.66
CA ARG A 12 19.07 5.21 20.39
C ARG A 12 17.72 5.40 21.08
N VAL A 13 17.75 5.87 22.33
CA VAL A 13 16.53 6.22 23.08
C VAL A 13 15.80 7.38 22.38
N GLN A 14 16.53 8.41 21.96
CA GLN A 14 15.98 9.53 21.21
C GLN A 14 15.29 9.10 19.91
N SER A 15 15.96 8.25 19.11
CA SER A 15 15.42 7.74 17.85
C SER A 15 14.16 6.91 18.05
N ASN A 16 14.16 5.99 19.02
CA ASN A 16 12.99 5.19 19.36
C ASN A 16 11.82 6.07 19.82
N LEU A 17 12.08 7.08 20.67
CA LEU A 17 11.05 7.98 21.17
C LEU A 17 10.42 8.81 20.04
N MET A 18 11.23 9.31 19.11
CA MET A 18 10.74 10.05 17.94
C MET A 18 9.90 9.16 17.02
N ALA A 19 10.34 7.92 16.76
CA ALA A 19 9.59 6.96 15.96
C ALA A 19 8.24 6.61 16.62
N SER A 20 8.23 6.30 17.91
CA SER A 20 7.00 6.01 18.66
C SER A 20 6.08 7.22 18.76
N ALA A 21 6.61 8.43 18.93
CA ALA A 21 5.83 9.66 18.91
C ALA A 21 5.22 9.95 17.53
N GLY A 22 5.94 9.67 16.45
CA GLY A 22 5.42 9.76 15.08
C GLY A 22 4.28 8.78 14.82
N ILE A 23 4.43 7.52 15.27
CA ILE A 23 3.38 6.50 15.17
C ILE A 23 2.15 6.90 16.01
N LEU A 24 2.35 7.28 17.28
CA LEU A 24 1.27 7.72 18.16
C LEU A 24 0.59 8.98 17.63
N ALA A 25 1.33 9.94 17.10
CA ALA A 25 0.75 11.11 16.46
C ALA A 25 -0.09 10.71 15.24
N GLY A 26 0.36 9.75 14.43
CA GLY A 26 -0.43 9.22 13.31
C GLY A 26 -1.69 8.48 13.74
N LEU A 27 -1.69 7.84 14.91
CA LEU A 27 -2.83 7.08 15.46
C LEU A 27 -3.81 7.95 16.27
N VAL A 28 -3.31 9.00 16.95
CA VAL A 28 -4.08 9.86 17.86
C VAL A 28 -4.57 11.12 17.16
N LEU A 29 -3.86 11.63 16.16
CA LEU A 29 -4.32 12.82 15.43
C LEU A 29 -5.41 12.41 14.45
N GLU A 30 -6.60 12.96 14.67
CA GLU A 30 -7.70 12.83 13.74
C GLU A 30 -7.32 13.38 12.36
N ARG A 31 -7.84 12.74 11.32
CA ARG A 31 -7.56 13.08 9.91
C ARG A 31 -7.81 14.56 9.59
N ASP A 32 -8.76 15.17 10.28
CA ASP A 32 -9.09 16.59 10.15
C ASP A 32 -8.02 17.50 10.75
N VAL A 33 -7.36 17.10 11.83
CA VAL A 33 -6.23 17.85 12.41
C VAL A 33 -4.99 17.72 11.52
N ILE A 34 -4.70 16.51 11.04
CA ILE A 34 -3.59 16.25 10.12
C ILE A 34 -3.75 17.10 8.85
N SER A 35 -4.95 17.12 8.25
CA SER A 35 -5.20 17.87 7.01
C SER A 35 -5.18 19.40 7.16
N ARG A 36 -5.43 19.93 8.37
CA ARG A 36 -5.26 21.37 8.67
C ARG A 36 -3.78 21.78 8.72
N ILE A 37 -2.91 20.89 9.19
CA ILE A 37 -1.46 21.11 9.26
C ILE A 37 -0.81 20.83 7.90
N LEU A 38 -1.10 19.67 7.31
CA LEU A 38 -0.65 19.23 6.00
C LEU A 38 -1.71 19.55 4.96
N ARG A 39 -1.79 20.82 4.57
CA ARG A 39 -2.77 21.24 3.57
C ARG A 39 -2.47 20.56 2.23
N ARG A 40 -3.48 19.88 1.68
CA ARG A 40 -3.31 19.01 0.49
C ARG A 40 -2.84 19.76 -0.75
N ASP A 41 -3.29 20.99 -0.94
CA ASP A 41 -2.87 21.89 -2.01
C ASP A 41 -1.36 22.15 -1.97
N ILE A 42 -0.81 22.41 -0.78
CA ILE A 42 0.63 22.61 -0.58
C ILE A 42 1.39 21.29 -0.75
N MET A 43 0.90 20.20 -0.16
CA MET A 43 1.56 18.90 -0.24
C MET A 43 1.63 18.36 -1.67
N ARG A 44 0.66 18.66 -2.53
CA ARG A 44 0.67 18.25 -3.93
C ARG A 44 1.82 18.87 -4.73
N GLU A 45 2.44 19.95 -4.28
CA GLU A 45 3.62 20.51 -4.93
C GLU A 45 4.92 19.83 -4.47
N SER A 46 4.88 19.04 -3.39
CA SER A 46 6.06 18.35 -2.86
C SER A 46 6.46 17.18 -3.77
N VAL A 47 7.75 17.13 -4.13
CA VAL A 47 8.35 16.03 -4.90
C VAL A 47 8.16 14.69 -4.17
N ILE A 48 8.36 14.67 -2.85
CA ILE A 48 8.19 13.46 -2.03
C ILE A 48 6.74 12.96 -2.08
N TYR A 49 5.77 13.87 -2.04
CA TYR A 49 4.36 13.47 -2.12
C TYR A 49 4.02 12.87 -3.48
N GLN A 50 4.59 13.42 -4.56
CA GLN A 50 4.40 12.90 -5.92
C GLN A 50 5.04 11.53 -6.11
N GLU A 51 6.21 11.29 -5.51
CA GLU A 51 6.85 9.96 -5.50
C GLU A 51 5.96 8.92 -4.81
N ILE A 52 5.48 9.22 -3.60
CA ILE A 52 4.57 8.32 -2.85
C ILE A 52 3.27 8.08 -3.63
N LEU A 53 2.70 9.13 -4.24
CA LEU A 53 1.50 9.00 -5.05
C LEU A 53 1.73 8.11 -6.28
N GLN A 54 2.88 8.25 -6.93
CA GLN A 54 3.24 7.46 -8.11
C GLN A 54 3.43 5.99 -7.74
N GLU A 55 4.13 5.70 -6.64
CA GLU A 55 4.28 4.36 -6.10
C GLU A 55 2.92 3.70 -5.84
N GLY A 56 2.02 4.40 -5.14
CA GLY A 56 0.67 3.89 -4.88
C GLY A 56 -0.19 3.69 -6.14
N ILE A 57 0.00 4.51 -7.19
CA ILE A 57 -0.66 4.32 -8.49
C ILE A 57 -0.14 3.05 -9.17
N ASP A 58 1.17 2.82 -9.12
CA ASP A 58 1.78 1.67 -9.79
C ASP A 58 1.46 0.35 -9.07
N GLU A 59 1.45 0.36 -7.73
CA GLU A 59 0.91 -0.74 -6.91
C GLU A 59 -0.54 -1.02 -7.25
N GLY A 60 -1.41 0.00 -7.23
CA GLY A 60 -2.83 -0.16 -7.55
C GLY A 60 -3.09 -0.68 -8.98
N ARG A 61 -2.26 -0.29 -9.96
CA ARG A 61 -2.33 -0.84 -11.33
C ARG A 61 -1.87 -2.29 -11.39
N GLN A 62 -0.90 -2.69 -10.58
CA GLN A 62 -0.47 -4.08 -10.50
C GLN A 62 -1.54 -4.96 -9.84
N GLU A 63 -2.07 -4.53 -8.70
CA GLU A 63 -3.16 -5.23 -7.99
C GLU A 63 -4.41 -5.33 -8.87
N GLY A 64 -4.78 -4.25 -9.57
CA GLY A 64 -5.92 -4.24 -10.48
C GLY A 64 -5.76 -5.21 -11.66
N ARG A 65 -4.54 -5.31 -12.22
CA ARG A 65 -4.24 -6.30 -13.28
C ARG A 65 -4.32 -7.72 -12.76
N GLN A 66 -3.77 -8.00 -11.57
CA GLN A 66 -3.83 -9.32 -10.95
C GLN A 66 -5.29 -9.73 -10.67
N SER A 67 -6.05 -8.85 -10.03
CA SER A 67 -7.48 -9.07 -9.73
C SER A 67 -8.29 -9.34 -11.00
N ALA A 68 -8.06 -8.57 -12.07
CA ALA A 68 -8.72 -8.78 -13.35
C ALA A 68 -8.37 -10.14 -13.98
N MET A 69 -7.10 -10.58 -13.90
CA MET A 69 -6.70 -11.90 -14.41
C MET A 69 -7.31 -13.04 -13.59
N GLU A 70 -7.40 -12.90 -12.27
CA GLU A 70 -8.09 -13.86 -11.41
C GLU A 70 -9.58 -13.95 -11.70
N GLU A 71 -10.25 -12.81 -11.92
CA GLU A 71 -11.66 -12.78 -12.30
C GLU A 71 -11.90 -13.46 -13.65
N ILE A 72 -11.07 -13.16 -14.65
CA ILE A 72 -11.11 -13.85 -15.95
C ILE A 72 -10.88 -15.35 -15.77
N ALA A 73 -9.91 -15.76 -14.93
CA ALA A 73 -9.67 -17.17 -14.65
C ALA A 73 -10.88 -17.86 -14.03
N ARG A 74 -11.55 -17.23 -13.06
CA ARG A 74 -12.80 -17.75 -12.45
C ARG A 74 -13.91 -17.93 -13.50
N ASN A 75 -14.08 -16.96 -14.39
CA ASN A 75 -15.09 -17.06 -15.45
C ASN A 75 -14.76 -18.21 -16.43
N LEU A 76 -13.49 -18.38 -16.81
CA LEU A 76 -13.06 -19.49 -17.68
C LEU A 76 -13.21 -20.86 -16.99
N LEU A 77 -12.99 -20.93 -15.67
CA LEU A 77 -13.24 -22.14 -14.88
C LEU A 77 -14.73 -22.52 -14.90
N GLN A 78 -15.63 -21.54 -14.78
CA GLN A 78 -17.08 -21.76 -14.86
C GLN A 78 -17.51 -22.28 -16.24
N GLU A 79 -16.82 -21.85 -17.30
CA GLU A 79 -17.01 -22.35 -18.68
C GLU A 79 -16.31 -23.70 -18.94
N ASN A 80 -15.78 -24.36 -17.90
CA ASN A 80 -15.10 -25.66 -17.97
C ASN A 80 -13.86 -25.67 -18.90
N ILE A 81 -13.18 -24.53 -19.04
CA ILE A 81 -11.94 -24.45 -19.81
C ILE A 81 -10.81 -25.19 -19.05
N PRO A 82 -9.93 -25.96 -19.72
CA PRO A 82 -8.82 -26.66 -19.07
C PRO A 82 -7.84 -25.71 -18.36
N LEU A 83 -7.31 -26.12 -17.21
CA LEU A 83 -6.45 -25.29 -16.35
C LEU A 83 -5.21 -24.78 -17.06
N GLU A 84 -4.61 -25.60 -17.91
CA GLU A 84 -3.43 -25.25 -18.70
C GLU A 84 -3.73 -24.14 -19.71
N GLN A 85 -4.94 -24.11 -20.26
CA GLN A 85 -5.38 -23.05 -21.15
C GLN A 85 -5.66 -21.77 -20.38
N ILE A 86 -6.28 -21.86 -19.21
CA ILE A 86 -6.56 -20.72 -18.34
C ILE A 86 -5.26 -20.05 -17.91
N ALA A 87 -4.28 -20.83 -17.43
CA ALA A 87 -2.95 -20.32 -17.08
C ALA A 87 -2.28 -19.62 -18.26
N ARG A 88 -2.38 -20.19 -19.47
CA ARG A 88 -1.83 -19.58 -20.69
C ARG A 88 -2.53 -18.27 -21.07
N PHE A 89 -3.85 -18.17 -20.92
CA PHE A 89 -4.62 -16.99 -21.32
C PHE A 89 -4.51 -15.83 -20.31
N THR A 90 -4.43 -16.16 -19.02
CA THR A 90 -4.39 -15.18 -17.94
C THR A 90 -2.97 -14.84 -17.49
N GLY A 91 -1.98 -15.63 -17.90
CA GLY A 91 -0.59 -15.51 -17.44
C GLY A 91 -0.38 -15.91 -15.98
N LEU A 92 -1.41 -16.47 -15.32
CA LEU A 92 -1.33 -16.97 -13.95
C LEU A 92 -0.61 -18.33 -13.91
N SER A 93 0.00 -18.66 -12.78
CA SER A 93 0.56 -19.99 -12.56
C SER A 93 -0.56 -21.03 -12.42
N LEU A 94 -0.27 -22.29 -12.75
CA LEU A 94 -1.23 -23.39 -12.56
C LEU A 94 -1.69 -23.51 -11.10
N GLU A 95 -0.80 -23.26 -10.14
CA GLU A 95 -1.10 -23.31 -8.72
C GLU A 95 -2.12 -22.24 -8.30
N VAL A 96 -1.98 -21.02 -8.83
CA VAL A 96 -2.97 -19.95 -8.60
C VAL A 96 -4.31 -20.34 -9.21
N VAL A 97 -4.34 -20.81 -10.47
CA VAL A 97 -5.58 -21.21 -11.13
C VAL A 97 -6.28 -22.36 -10.38
N GLN A 98 -5.53 -23.33 -9.85
CA GLN A 98 -6.07 -24.41 -9.02
C GLN A 98 -6.67 -23.89 -7.72
N SER A 99 -6.00 -22.93 -7.05
CA SER A 99 -6.51 -22.35 -5.81
C SER A 99 -7.85 -21.61 -5.99
N LEU A 100 -8.13 -21.10 -7.20
CA LEU A 100 -9.37 -20.40 -7.53
C LEU A 100 -10.59 -21.34 -7.67
N GLN A 101 -10.38 -22.66 -7.68
CA GLN A 101 -11.46 -23.65 -7.66
C GLN A 101 -12.03 -23.93 -6.26
N SER A 102 -11.39 -23.41 -5.21
CA SER A 102 -11.80 -23.53 -3.80
C SER A 102 -12.99 -22.64 -3.47
#